data_AF-A0A355WAX4-F1
#
_entry.id   AF-A0A355WAX4-F1
#
_cell.length_a   1.000
_cell.length_b   1.000
_cell.length_c   1.000
_cell.angle_alpha   90.00
_cell.angle_beta   90.00
_cell.angle_gamma   90.00
#
_symmetry.space_group_name_H-M   'P 1'
#
loop_
_entity.id
_entity.type
_entity.pdbx_description
1 polymer ?
#
loop_
_entity_poly.entity_id
_entity_poly.type
_entity_poly.pdbx_seq_one_letter_code
_entity_poly.pdbx_strand_id
1 'polypeptide(L)' 'AVDKELKAVRNQLLKMGYEVIDPEENVAADAYIYSAKINGGFNNLVKANNDGCLIINADINSMDKILYTLSNRIYTPLF' A
#
# COMPACT_ATOMS: atom_id res chain seq x y z
N ALA A 1 -4.07 2.35 -0.72
CA ALA A 1 -4.75 2.10 0.56
C ALA A 1 -3.73 1.82 1.66
N VAL A 2 -3.93 2.37 2.85
CA VAL A 2 -3.00 2.21 3.98
C VAL A 2 -3.76 1.90 5.25
N ASP A 3 -3.33 0.89 5.99
CA ASP A 3 -3.89 0.54 7.30
C ASP A 3 -3.94 1.74 8.26
N LYS A 4 -5.08 1.91 8.95
CA LYS A 4 -5.34 3.00 9.92
C LYS A 4 -4.32 3.04 11.06
N GLU A 5 -3.75 1.89 11.43
CA GLU A 5 -2.71 1.84 12.47
C GLU A 5 -1.39 2.49 12.02
N LEU A 6 -1.15 2.58 10.71
CA LEU A 6 0.07 3.14 10.12
C LEU A 6 -0.01 4.66 9.90
N LYS A 7 -0.41 5.41 10.95
CA LYS A 7 -0.59 6.88 10.87
C LYS A 7 0.64 7.62 10.37
N ALA A 8 1.84 7.18 10.76
CA ALA A 8 3.09 7.79 10.31
C ALA A 8 3.30 7.64 8.79
N VAL A 9 3.03 6.45 8.24
CA VAL A 9 3.09 6.16 6.80
C VAL A 9 2.06 6.98 6.05
N ARG A 10 0.80 6.96 6.53
CA ARG A 10 -0.31 7.73 5.95
C ARG A 10 0.02 9.22 5.85
N ASN A 11 0.51 9.82 6.94
CA ASN A 11 0.84 11.25 6.96
C ASN A 11 2.00 11.60 6.03
N GLN A 12 3.00 10.73 5.89
CA GLN A 12 4.09 10.99 4.96
C GLN A 12 3.64 10.89 3.50
N LEU A 13 2.86 9.87 3.16
CA LEU A 13 2.33 9.71 1.82
C LEU A 13 1.42 10.88 1.41
N LEU A 14 0.54 11.33 2.31
CA LEU A 14 -0.28 12.51 2.08
C LEU A 14 0.56 13.78 1.86
N LYS A 15 1.64 13.97 2.63
CA LYS A 15 2.58 15.10 2.43
C LYS A 15 3.31 15.05 1.09
N MET A 16 3.50 13.87 0.53
CA MET A 16 4.12 13.66 -0.77
C MET A 16 3.13 13.78 -1.93
N GLY A 17 1.84 14.03 -1.64
CA GLY A 17 0.80 14.19 -2.65
C GLY A 17 0.13 12.89 -3.10
N TYR A 18 0.38 11.77 -2.42
CA TYR A 18 -0.35 10.53 -2.69
C TYR A 18 -1.77 10.59 -2.12
N GLU A 19 -2.70 10.00 -2.85
CA GLU A 19 -4.04 9.72 -2.34
C GLU A 19 -3.99 8.49 -1.43
N VAL A 20 -4.41 8.66 -0.17
CA VAL A 20 -4.40 7.58 0.84
C VAL A 20 -5.80 7.30 1.35
N ILE A 21 -6.38 6.21 0.83
CA ILE A 21 -7.68 5.67 1.25
C ILE A 21 -7.53 4.56 2.30
N ASP A 22 -8.59 4.31 3.06
CA ASP A 22 -8.64 3.18 3.99
C ASP A 22 -8.94 1.86 3.24
N PRO A 23 -8.28 0.74 3.58
CA PRO A 23 -8.53 -0.56 2.95
C PRO A 23 -9.99 -1.05 3.08
N GLU A 24 -10.69 -0.60 4.10
CA GLU A 24 -12.10 -0.95 4.37
C GLU A 24 -13.09 -0.27 3.40
N GLU A 25 -12.67 0.78 2.69
CA GLU A 25 -13.53 1.49 1.73
C GLU A 25 -13.83 0.66 0.46
N ASN A 26 -13.19 -0.51 0.32
CA ASN A 26 -13.44 -1.47 -0.74
C ASN A 26 -13.25 -0.89 -2.17
N VAL A 27 -12.39 0.13 -2.27
CA VAL A 27 -11.95 0.76 -3.52
C VAL A 27 -10.62 0.13 -3.95
N ALA A 28 -10.43 -0.06 -5.25
CA ALA A 28 -9.17 -0.56 -5.80
C ALA A 28 -8.05 0.47 -5.59
N ALA A 29 -6.87 0.01 -5.21
CA ALA A 29 -5.71 0.87 -5.04
C ALA A 29 -4.48 0.30 -5.75
N ASP A 30 -3.60 1.19 -6.19
CA ASP A 30 -2.33 0.81 -6.82
C ASP A 30 -1.37 0.11 -5.85
N ALA A 31 -1.44 0.50 -4.57
CA ALA A 31 -0.67 -0.11 -3.50
C ALA A 31 -1.51 -0.24 -2.22
N TYR A 32 -1.36 -1.37 -1.53
CA TYR A 32 -1.90 -1.62 -0.20
C TYR A 32 -0.74 -1.79 0.77
N ILE A 33 -0.72 -0.95 1.79
CA ILE A 33 0.29 -0.99 2.84
C ILE A 33 -0.39 -1.42 4.13
N TYR A 34 0.09 -2.50 4.74
CA TYR A 34 -0.53 -3.11 5.91
C TYR A 34 0.49 -3.46 7.00
N SER A 35 0.00 -3.56 8.24
CA SER A 35 0.73 -4.19 9.34
C SER A 35 0.25 -5.64 9.49
N ALA A 36 1.16 -6.57 9.76
CA ALA A 36 0.87 -7.97 10.09
C ALA A 36 0.05 -8.12 11.39
N LYS A 37 -0.18 -7.04 12.15
CA LYS A 37 -1.20 -6.99 13.19
C LYS A 37 -2.62 -7.23 12.66
N ILE A 38 -2.87 -7.01 11.37
CA ILE A 38 -4.09 -7.46 10.71
C ILE A 38 -4.03 -9.00 10.60
N ASN A 39 -4.56 -9.68 11.61
CA ASN A 39 -4.74 -11.12 11.60
C ASN A 39 -5.81 -11.51 10.57
N GLY A 40 -5.38 -12.16 9.48
CA GLY A 40 -6.22 -13.02 8.63
C GLY A 40 -7.19 -12.36 7.64
N GLY A 41 -7.42 -11.04 7.73
CA GLY A 41 -8.42 -10.35 6.89
C GLY A 41 -7.90 -9.59 5.68
N PHE A 42 -6.59 -9.35 5.58
CA PHE A 42 -6.03 -8.41 4.60
C PHE A 42 -6.31 -8.80 3.14
N ASN A 43 -6.22 -10.08 2.80
CA ASN A 43 -6.47 -10.56 1.43
C ASN A 43 -7.89 -10.25 0.94
N ASN A 44 -8.88 -10.16 1.85
CA ASN A 44 -10.26 -9.82 1.50
C ASN A 44 -10.47 -8.31 1.28
N LEU A 45 -9.49 -7.50 1.69
CA LEU A 45 -9.52 -6.03 1.53
C LEU A 45 -8.77 -5.58 0.27
N VAL A 46 -7.91 -6.44 -0.30
CA VAL A 46 -7.15 -6.12 -1.50
C VAL A 46 -8.05 -6.28 -2.72
N LYS A 47 -8.26 -5.18 -3.44
CA LYS A 47 -8.81 -5.18 -4.79
C LYS A 47 -7.73 -4.74 -5.76
N ALA A 48 -7.36 -5.64 -6.66
CA ALA A 48 -6.49 -5.29 -7.77
C ALA A 48 -7.26 -4.54 -8.85
N ASN A 49 -6.66 -3.48 -9.40
CA ASN A 49 -7.09 -2.91 -10.67
C ASN A 49 -6.55 -3.77 -11.84
N ASN A 50 -6.94 -3.44 -13.07
CA ASN A 50 -6.50 -4.18 -14.27
C ASN A 50 -4.98 -4.19 -14.47
N ASP A 51 -4.27 -3.23 -13.88
CA ASP A 51 -2.81 -3.11 -13.96
C ASP A 51 -2.08 -3.83 -12.81
N GLY A 52 -2.84 -4.49 -11.93
CA GLY A 52 -2.33 -5.19 -10.77
C GLY A 52 -1.98 -4.26 -9.60
N CYS A 53 -1.75 -4.88 -8.45
CA CYS A 53 -1.69 -4.17 -7.18
C CYS A 53 -0.44 -4.55 -6.38
N LEU A 54 0.22 -3.55 -5.79
CA LEU A 54 1.37 -3.75 -4.93
C LEU A 54 0.94 -3.97 -3.47
N ILE A 55 1.43 -5.02 -2.84
CA ILE A 55 1.17 -5.30 -1.44
C ILE A 55 2.46 -5.12 -0.65
N ILE A 56 2.46 -4.24 0.36
CA ILE A 56 3.63 -3.94 1.19
C ILE A 56 3.30 -4.17 2.67
N ASN A 57 4.06 -5.06 3.31
CA ASN A 57 4.04 -5.21 4.76
C ASN A 57 4.95 -4.14 5.40
N ALA A 58 4.36 -3.21 6.16
CA ALA A 58 5.08 -2.13 6.81
C ALA A 58 5.87 -2.58 8.06
N ASP A 59 5.57 -3.74 8.65
CA ASP A 59 6.25 -4.19 9.88
C ASP A 59 7.70 -4.62 9.62
N ILE A 60 8.00 -5.06 8.40
CA ILE A 60 9.31 -5.58 8.00
C ILE A 60 10.04 -4.65 7.02
N ASN A 61 9.44 -3.50 6.66
CA ASN A 61 10.02 -2.55 5.72
C ASN A 61 10.13 -1.17 6.36
N SER A 62 11.30 -0.53 6.24
CA SER A 62 11.46 0.88 6.61
C SER A 62 10.67 1.77 5.67
N MET A 63 10.32 2.97 6.15
CA MET A 63 9.62 3.97 5.36
C MET A 63 10.32 4.29 4.04
N ASP A 64 11.65 4.47 4.06
CA ASP A 64 12.43 4.76 2.84
C ASP A 64 12.30 3.63 1.82
N LYS A 65 12.24 2.38 2.29
CA LYS A 65 12.05 1.21 1.43
C LYS A 65 10.64 1.14 0.86
N ILE A 66 9.62 1.50 1.64
CA ILE A 66 8.23 1.63 1.17
C ILE A 66 8.18 2.67 0.04
N LEU A 67 8.75 3.85 0.26
CA LEU A 67 8.78 4.93 -0.73
C LEU A 67 9.57 4.55 -1.98
N TYR A 68 10.73 3.92 -1.82
CA TYR A 68 11.52 3.40 -2.94
C TYR A 68 10.71 2.40 -3.78
N THR A 69 9.96 1.51 -3.13
CA THR A 69 9.13 0.51 -3.83
C THR A 69 7.97 1.18 -4.58
N LEU A 70 7.37 2.23 -4.00
CA LEU A 70 6.33 3.02 -4.66
C LEU A 70 6.86 3.82 -5.85
N SER A 71 8.05 4.44 -5.72
CA SER A 71 8.65 5.28 -6.76
C SER A 71 9.27 4.47 -7.90
N ASN A 72 9.87 3.32 -7.58
CA ASN A 72 10.54 2.48 -8.56
C ASN A 72 9.61 1.44 -9.18
N ARG A 73 8.29 1.65 -9.12
CA ARG A 73 7.32 0.92 -9.93
C ARG A 73 7.48 1.35 -11.41
N ILE A 74 8.61 1.00 -12.01
CA ILE A 74 8.77 0.96 -13.45
C ILE A 74 8.03 -0.30 -13.87
N TYR A 75 6.90 -0.12 -14.56
CA TYR A 75 6.32 -1.18 -15.37
C TYR A 75 7.36 -1.56 -16.43
N THR A 76 8.25 -2.48 -16.09
CA THR A 76 8.84 -3.36 -17.10
C THR A 76 7.83 -4.47 -17.29
N PRO A 77 7.17 -4.55 -18.46
CA PRO A 77 6.48 -5.77 -18.85
C PRO A 77 7.50 -6.89 -18.72
N LEU A 78 7.19 -7.90 -17.92
CA LEU A 78 7.77 -9.21 -18.17
C LEU A 78 7.14 -9.64 -19.48
N PHE A 79 7.92 -9.46 -20.57
CA PHE A 79 7.62 -9.74 -21.98
C PHE A 79 6.85 -8.65 -22.73
#